data_AF-A0A0Q0DP15-F1
#
_entry.id   AF-A0A0Q0DP15-F1
#
_cell.length_a   1.000
_cell.length_b   1.000
_cell.length_c   1.000
_cell.angle_alpha   90.00
_cell.angle_beta   90.00
_cell.angle_gamma   90.00
#
_symmetry.space_group_name_H-M   'P 1'
#
loop_
_entity.id
_entity.type
_entity.pdbx_description
1 polymer ?
#
loop_
_entity_poly.entity_id
_entity_poly.type
_entity_poly.pdbx_seq_one_letter_code
_entity_poly.pdbx_strand_id
1 'polypeptide(L)'
;FTLLGRHAGYTGVLSVGRVQTPTLRLVVDRDREIANFIPKPFWNLDVQLCTAGHSFLAKWVADESVTDEEGRCLDQSAAAAALNALQNSQTATAISVDTERARDS
;
A
#
# COMPACT_ATOMS: atom_id res chain seq x y z
N PHE A 1 2.90 25.25 -29.24
CA PHE A 1 1.96 25.21 -28.09
C PHE A 1 1.28 26.55 -27.85
N THR A 2 1.99 27.65 -27.60
CA THR A 2 1.38 28.97 -27.35
C THR A 2 0.45 29.48 -28.47
N LEU A 3 0.81 29.33 -29.75
CA LEU A 3 -0.07 29.75 -30.86
C LEU A 3 -1.35 28.91 -30.96
N LEU A 4 -1.26 27.61 -30.69
CA LEU A 4 -2.43 26.73 -30.62
C LEU A 4 -3.33 27.08 -29.43
N GLY A 5 -2.73 27.40 -28.28
CA GLY A 5 -3.46 27.88 -27.10
C GLY A 5 -4.20 29.19 -27.37
N ARG A 6 -3.58 30.15 -28.06
CA ARG A 6 -4.22 31.42 -28.42
C ARG A 6 -5.42 31.25 -29.35
N HIS A 7 -5.36 30.35 -30.32
CA HIS A 7 -6.51 30.01 -31.15
C HIS A 7 -7.65 29.35 -30.36
N ALA A 8 -7.34 28.67 -29.25
CA ALA A 8 -8.32 28.09 -28.34
C ALA A 8 -8.78 29.06 -27.22
N GLY A 9 -8.41 30.35 -27.29
CA GLY A 9 -8.82 31.38 -26.32
C GLY A 9 -7.89 31.57 -25.12
N TYR A 10 -6.73 30.88 -25.06
CA TYR A 10 -5.74 31.05 -24.01
C TYR A 10 -4.81 32.25 -24.29
N THR A 11 -4.90 33.29 -23.46
CA THR A 11 -4.15 34.56 -23.63
C THR A 11 -2.70 34.52 -23.12
N GLY A 12 -2.31 33.46 -22.39
CA GLY A 12 -0.97 33.29 -21.83
C GLY A 12 0.06 32.63 -22.76
N VAL A 13 1.27 32.39 -22.23
CA VAL A 13 2.32 31.59 -22.89
C VAL A 13 2.28 30.17 -22.36
N LEU A 14 2.33 29.18 -23.25
CA LEU A 14 2.53 27.77 -22.89
C LEU A 14 4.02 27.46 -23.06
N SER A 15 4.78 27.63 -21.97
CA SER A 15 6.22 27.34 -21.94
C SER A 15 6.45 25.83 -22.04
N VAL A 16 7.32 25.43 -22.96
CA VAL A 16 7.76 24.04 -23.13
C VAL A 16 9.27 24.00 -22.97
N GLY A 17 9.75 23.10 -22.12
CA GLY A 17 11.17 22.96 -21.83
C GLY A 17 11.51 21.58 -21.31
N ARG A 18 12.75 21.13 -21.55
CA ARG A 18 13.23 19.78 -21.19
C ARG A 18 13.19 19.48 -19.68
N VAL A 19 13.08 20.51 -18.84
CA VAL A 19 12.96 20.38 -17.39
C VAL A 19 11.55 20.75 -16.93
N GLN A 20 11.05 21.91 -17.37
CA GLN A 20 9.73 22.40 -16.98
C GLN A 20 8.59 21.44 -17.34
N THR A 21 8.61 20.87 -18.55
CA THR A 21 7.53 19.99 -19.02
C THR A 21 7.55 18.63 -18.32
N PRO A 22 8.71 17.94 -18.14
CA PRO A 22 8.74 16.72 -17.34
C PRO A 22 8.38 16.92 -15.86
N THR A 23 8.81 18.02 -15.23
CA THR A 23 8.43 18.32 -13.84
C THR A 23 6.93 18.56 -13.72
N LEU A 24 6.33 19.37 -14.62
CA LEU A 24 4.89 19.58 -14.64
C LEU A 24 4.13 18.27 -14.86
N ARG A 25 4.66 17.37 -15.69
CA ARG A 25 4.07 16.06 -15.94
C ARG A 25 4.00 15.21 -14.66
N LEU A 26 5.05 15.15 -13.85
CA LEU A 26 5.03 14.39 -12.59
C LEU A 26 3.90 14.87 -11.66
N VAL A 27 3.70 16.19 -11.55
CA VAL A 27 2.63 16.76 -10.73
C VAL A 27 1.27 16.41 -11.31
N VAL A 28 1.06 16.61 -12.61
CA VAL A 28 -0.23 16.31 -13.28
C VAL A 28 -0.57 14.82 -13.21
N ASP A 29 0.41 13.94 -13.39
CA ASP A 29 0.20 12.49 -13.31
C ASP A 29 -0.17 12.09 -11.88
N ARG A 30 0.52 12.64 -10.87
CA ARG A 30 0.18 12.41 -9.44
C ARG A 30 -1.20 12.95 -9.07
N ASP A 31 -1.56 14.15 -9.54
CA ASP A 31 -2.88 14.75 -9.29
C ASP A 31 -3.99 13.88 -9.89
N ARG A 32 -3.77 13.32 -11.09
CA ARG A 32 -4.72 12.38 -11.72
C ARG A 32 -4.84 11.08 -10.96
N GLU A 33 -3.73 10.53 -10.46
CA GLU A 33 -3.75 9.34 -9.61
C GLU A 33 -4.57 9.57 -8.33
N ILE A 34 -4.36 10.72 -7.66
CA ILE A 34 -5.11 11.10 -6.47
C ILE A 34 -6.60 11.28 -6.80
N ALA A 35 -6.92 12.02 -7.87
CA ALA A 35 -8.30 12.28 -8.26
C ALA A 35 -9.08 11.01 -8.64
N ASN A 36 -8.38 10.02 -9.21
CA ASN A 36 -8.96 8.73 -9.59
C ASN A 36 -8.84 7.66 -8.49
N PHE A 37 -8.25 7.97 -7.33
CA PHE A 37 -8.11 7.02 -6.23
C PHE A 37 -9.48 6.74 -5.59
N ILE A 38 -9.86 5.47 -5.57
CA ILE A 38 -11.07 4.99 -4.88
C ILE A 38 -10.62 4.23 -3.63
N PRO A 39 -10.79 4.78 -2.42
CA PRO A 39 -10.46 4.10 -1.18
C PRO A 39 -11.25 2.79 -1.06
N LYS A 40 -10.58 1.72 -0.64
CA LYS A 40 -11.21 0.42 -0.36
C LYS A 40 -10.92 0.03 1.09
N PRO A 41 -11.93 -0.47 1.84
CA PRO A 41 -11.67 -1.04 3.15
C PRO A 41 -10.82 -2.30 3.01
N PHE A 42 -9.94 -2.52 3.98
CA PHE A 42 -9.16 -3.74 4.10
C PHE A 42 -9.02 -4.13 5.58
N TRP A 43 -8.67 -5.38 5.83
CA TRP A 43 -8.56 -5.95 7.17
C TRP A 43 -7.18 -6.54 7.40
N ASN A 44 -6.61 -6.26 8.58
CA ASN A 44 -5.39 -6.85 9.08
C ASN A 44 -5.63 -7.35 10.50
N LEU A 45 -4.89 -8.39 10.92
CA LEU A 45 -4.94 -8.90 12.29
C LEU A 45 -3.54 -8.85 12.89
N ASP A 46 -3.43 -8.22 14.05
CA ASP A 46 -2.25 -8.26 14.89
C ASP A 46 -2.48 -9.29 16.02
N VAL A 47 -1.51 -10.18 16.21
CA VAL A 47 -1.55 -11.26 17.20
C VAL A 47 -0.41 -11.07 18.19
N GLN A 48 -0.74 -10.88 19.46
CA GLN A 48 0.25 -10.85 20.52
C GLN A 48 0.72 -12.26 20.84
N LEU A 49 1.96 -12.59 20.48
CA LEU A 49 2.60 -13.85 20.81
C LEU A 49 3.55 -13.66 21.99
N CYS A 50 3.69 -14.72 22.78
CA CYS A 50 4.64 -14.78 23.90
C CYS A 50 5.45 -16.07 23.82
N THR A 51 6.78 -15.94 23.88
CA THR A 51 7.70 -17.08 23.90
C THR A 51 8.84 -16.79 24.87
N ALA A 52 9.15 -17.74 25.75
CA ALA A 52 10.22 -17.63 26.75
C ALA A 52 10.22 -16.30 27.55
N GLY A 53 9.03 -15.75 27.86
CA GLY A 53 8.87 -14.49 28.58
C GLY A 53 9.00 -13.22 27.73
N HIS A 54 9.27 -13.36 26.43
CA HIS A 54 9.30 -12.27 25.47
C HIS A 54 7.99 -12.20 24.69
N SER A 55 7.39 -11.01 24.67
CA SER A 55 6.16 -10.74 23.94
C SER A 55 6.45 -9.94 22.67
N PHE A 56 5.87 -10.33 21.56
CA PHE A 56 5.98 -9.63 20.28
C PHE A 56 4.67 -9.69 19.50
N LEU A 57 4.46 -8.71 18.61
CA LEU A 57 3.31 -8.70 17.70
C LEU A 57 3.67 -9.42 16.41
N ALA A 58 2.85 -10.40 16.04
CA ALA A 58 2.87 -11.04 14.75
C ALA A 58 1.72 -10.51 13.90
N LYS A 59 1.92 -10.38 12.60
CA LYS A 59 0.88 -9.99 11.64
C LYS A 59 0.35 -11.23 10.95
N TRP A 60 -0.97 -11.33 10.84
CA TRP A 60 -1.60 -12.33 9.99
C TRP A 60 -1.32 -12.03 8.52
N VAL A 61 -1.00 -13.09 7.77
CA VAL A 61 -0.86 -13.07 6.31
C VAL A 61 -2.08 -13.76 5.73
N ALA A 62 -2.90 -13.00 5.00
CA ALA A 62 -4.07 -13.54 4.32
C ALA A 62 -3.68 -14.31 3.05
N ASP A 63 -4.56 -15.19 2.60
CA ASP A 63 -4.38 -15.95 1.36
C ASP A 63 -4.49 -15.02 0.14
N GLU A 64 -3.69 -15.27 -0.90
CA GLU A 64 -3.67 -14.45 -2.12
C GLU A 64 -5.04 -14.35 -2.81
N SER A 65 -5.91 -15.35 -2.63
CA SER A 65 -7.27 -15.35 -3.19
C SER A 65 -8.18 -14.27 -2.61
N VAL A 66 -7.85 -13.72 -1.43
CA VAL A 66 -8.64 -12.71 -0.72
C VAL A 66 -7.90 -11.38 -0.55
N THR A 67 -6.71 -11.24 -1.14
CA THR A 67 -5.90 -10.01 -1.06
C THR A 67 -5.86 -9.23 -2.37
N ASP A 68 -5.51 -7.94 -2.27
CA ASP A 68 -5.10 -7.15 -3.43
C ASP A 68 -3.62 -7.36 -3.78
N GLU A 69 -3.13 -6.65 -4.80
CA GLU A 69 -1.74 -6.68 -5.27
C GLU A 69 -0.74 -6.21 -4.19
N GLU A 70 -1.20 -5.53 -3.14
CA GLU A 70 -0.39 -5.09 -2.00
C GLU A 70 -0.47 -6.07 -0.81
N GLY A 71 -1.15 -7.21 -0.96
CA GLY A 71 -1.31 -8.23 0.08
C GLY A 71 -2.32 -7.87 1.17
N ARG A 72 -3.18 -6.86 0.95
CA ARG A 72 -4.20 -6.44 1.92
C ARG A 72 -5.47 -7.26 1.74
N CYS A 73 -5.98 -7.86 2.82
CA CYS A 73 -7.23 -8.63 2.76
C CYS A 73 -8.43 -7.70 2.50
N LEU A 74 -9.18 -7.96 1.43
CA LEU A 74 -10.39 -7.20 1.05
C LEU A 74 -11.69 -7.90 1.45
N ASP A 75 -11.61 -9.08 2.06
CA ASP A 75 -12.78 -9.85 2.49
C ASP A 75 -12.90 -9.87 4.03
N GLN A 76 -13.91 -9.17 4.54
CA GLN A 76 -14.20 -9.13 5.98
C GLN A 76 -14.51 -10.52 6.57
N SER A 77 -15.17 -11.39 5.80
CA SER A 77 -15.55 -12.73 6.27
C SER A 77 -14.33 -13.62 6.43
N ALA A 78 -13.36 -13.51 5.51
CA ALA A 78 -12.07 -14.20 5.62
C ALA A 78 -11.29 -13.72 6.84
N ALA A 79 -11.24 -12.41 7.08
CA ALA A 79 -10.60 -11.85 8.26
C ALA A 79 -11.29 -12.29 9.58
N ALA A 80 -12.61 -12.34 9.61
CA ALA A 80 -13.36 -12.83 10.77
C ALA A 80 -13.12 -14.34 11.01
N ALA A 81 -13.07 -15.14 9.95
CA ALA A 81 -12.75 -16.56 10.05
C ALA A 81 -11.33 -16.78 10.59
N ALA A 82 -10.35 -16.01 10.11
CA ALA A 82 -8.98 -16.03 10.61
C ALA A 82 -8.91 -15.63 12.10
N LEU A 83 -9.62 -14.58 12.50
CA LEU A 83 -9.69 -14.16 13.91
C LEU A 83 -10.23 -15.27 14.81
N ASN A 84 -11.32 -15.93 14.41
CA ASN A 84 -11.90 -17.04 15.16
C ASN A 84 -10.93 -18.23 15.24
N ALA A 85 -10.23 -18.56 14.15
CA ALA A 85 -9.24 -19.63 14.14
C ALA A 85 -8.06 -19.33 15.07
N LEU A 86 -7.58 -18.09 15.07
CA LEU A 86 -6.49 -17.64 15.95
C LEU A 86 -6.89 -17.65 17.42
N GLN A 87 -8.11 -17.20 17.76
CA GLN A 87 -8.60 -17.21 19.15
C GLN A 87 -8.76 -18.63 19.72
N ASN A 88 -9.15 -19.58 18.86
CA ASN A 88 -9.28 -20.99 19.25
C ASN A 88 -7.94 -21.73 19.28
N SER A 89 -6.87 -21.13 18.77
CA SER A 89 -5.54 -21.71 18.74
C SER A 89 -4.74 -21.26 19.95
N GLN A 90 -4.18 -22.21 20.71
CA GLN A 90 -3.38 -21.92 21.90
C GLN A 90 -1.87 -21.88 21.63
N THR A 91 -1.45 -22.33 20.44
CA THR A 91 -0.04 -22.46 20.08
C THR A 91 0.23 -21.85 18.71
N ALA A 92 1.41 -21.26 18.57
CA ALA A 92 1.95 -20.80 17.29
C ALA A 92 3.31 -21.48 17.07
N THR A 93 3.54 -21.98 15.86
CA THR A 93 4.80 -22.65 15.49
C THR A 93 5.57 -21.76 14.55
N ALA A 94 6.86 -21.53 14.82
CA ALA A 94 7.74 -20.84 13.89
C ALA A 94 8.09 -21.79 12.73
N ILE A 95 7.78 -21.38 11.50
CA ILE A 95 8.00 -22.17 10.27
C ILE A 95 9.33 -21.78 9.62
N SER A 96 9.66 -20.49 9.61
CA SER A 96 10.92 -19.95 9.11
C SER A 96 11.43 -18.84 10.03
N VAL A 97 12.76 -18.71 10.14
CA VAL A 97 13.43 -17.66 10.90
C VAL A 97 14.63 -17.19 10.11
N ASP A 98 14.58 -15.94 9.65
CA ASP A 98 15.70 -15.28 8.98
C ASP A 98 16.29 -14.20 9.89
N THR A 99 17.62 -14.08 9.89
CA THR A 99 18.34 -13.05 10.66
C THR A 99 19.30 -12.34 9.73
N GLU A 100 18.97 -11.10 9.40
CA GLU A 100 19.84 -10.23 8.62
C GLU A 100 20.54 -9.22 9.54
N ARG A 101 21.85 -9.04 9.38
CA ARG A 101 22.61 -8.01 10.08
C ARG A 101 22.63 -6.75 9.23
N ALA A 102 21.82 -5.76 9.57
CA ALA A 102 21.93 -4.44 8.99
C ALA A 102 23.25 -3.76 9.44
N ARG A 103 24.05 -3.29 8.48
CA ARG A 103 25.15 -2.36 8.73
C ARG A 103 24.60 -0.94 8.59
N ASP A 104 24.58 -0.18 9.68
CA ASP A 104 24.33 1.25 9.60
C ASP A 104 25.39 1.87 8.68
N SER A 105 24.91 2.53 7.61
CA SER A 105 25.72 3.21 6.60
C SER A 105 25.71 4.72 6.84
#